data_AF-A0A2R6HI98-F1
#
_entry.id   AF-A0A2R6HI98-F1
#
_cell.length_a   1.000
_cell.length_b   1.000
_cell.length_c   1.000
_cell.angle_alpha   90.00
_cell.angle_beta   90.00
_cell.angle_gamma   90.00
#
_symmetry.space_group_name_H-M   'P 1'
#
loop_
_entity.id
_entity.type
_entity.pdbx_description
1 polymer ?
#
loop_
_entity_poly.entity_id
_entity_poly.type
_entity_poly.pdbx_seq_one_letter_code
_entity_poly.pdbx_strand_id
1 'polypeptide(L)'
;ERDHDDIKAIVNNDGVVRGRTLKFYTHGFDELDDAAQSVANRFDHPVTTSPKLGPHSDHWPYVQWGVPGYHVMSETEGEGRGWGHTRADTLDKLEPRNLREQAVLVAELVVHLASDDVEISHRDPEDIADQLADEDLAESMQITGDWPY
;
A
#
# COMPACT_ATOMS: atom_id res chain seq x y z
N GLU A 1 -3.12 -8.21 -21.94
CA GLU A 1 -3.49 -8.53 -20.56
C GLU A 1 -2.23 -8.96 -19.83
N ARG A 2 -2.04 -8.55 -18.57
CA ARG A 2 -0.89 -9.00 -17.76
C ARG A 2 -1.32 -10.26 -17.04
N ASP A 3 -0.46 -11.27 -17.00
CA ASP A 3 -0.72 -12.45 -16.19
C ASP A 3 -0.55 -12.08 -14.71
N HIS A 4 -1.60 -12.28 -13.91
CA HIS A 4 -1.61 -11.95 -12.48
C HIS A 4 -0.81 -12.96 -11.65
N ASP A 5 -0.74 -14.21 -12.11
CA ASP A 5 -0.06 -15.29 -11.42
C ASP A 5 1.47 -15.09 -11.45
N ASP A 6 1.99 -14.39 -12.46
CA ASP A 6 3.40 -14.03 -12.59
C ASP A 6 3.82 -12.84 -11.71
N ILE A 7 2.88 -12.17 -11.03
CA ILE A 7 3.14 -10.98 -10.22
C ILE A 7 3.30 -11.38 -8.75
N LYS A 8 4.54 -11.31 -8.25
CA LYS A 8 4.84 -11.59 -6.83
C LYS A 8 4.23 -10.56 -5.87
N ALA A 9 4.40 -9.27 -6.17
CA ALA A 9 3.80 -8.19 -5.41
C ALA A 9 3.85 -6.87 -6.17
N ILE A 10 2.89 -5.98 -5.90
CA ILE A 10 2.92 -4.57 -6.32
C ILE A 10 3.35 -3.68 -5.14
N VAL A 11 4.29 -2.77 -5.35
CA VAL A 11 4.69 -1.76 -4.35
C VAL A 11 4.35 -0.38 -4.89
N ASN A 12 3.17 0.14 -4.55
CA ASN A 12 2.70 1.44 -5.02
C ASN A 12 2.95 2.54 -3.98
N ASN A 13 3.72 3.56 -4.33
CA ASN A 13 4.09 4.66 -3.44
C ASN A 13 3.29 5.92 -3.79
N ASP A 14 2.19 6.15 -3.08
CA ASP A 14 1.27 7.27 -3.36
C ASP A 14 0.87 7.95 -2.05
N GLY A 15 1.34 9.19 -1.86
CA GLY A 15 1.18 9.95 -0.62
C GLY A 15 2.33 9.79 0.38
N VAL A 16 3.50 9.33 -0.07
CA VAL A 16 4.75 9.26 0.71
C VAL A 16 5.36 10.64 0.97
N VAL A 17 6.33 10.72 1.89
CA VAL A 17 7.07 11.93 2.31
C VAL A 17 6.21 13.05 2.93
N ARG A 18 4.91 12.83 3.16
CA ARG A 18 4.03 13.78 3.88
C ARG A 18 4.26 13.78 5.39
N GLY A 19 4.85 12.72 5.91
CA GLY A 19 5.27 12.53 7.29
C GLY A 19 6.49 11.63 7.34
N ARG A 20 7.05 11.37 8.51
CA ARG A 20 8.27 10.55 8.66
C ARG A 20 7.98 9.06 8.54
N THR A 21 6.97 8.57 9.26
CA THR A 21 6.59 7.16 9.33
C THR A 21 5.84 6.74 8.07
N LEU A 22 6.27 5.64 7.43
CA LEU A 22 5.51 5.01 6.35
C LEU A 22 4.36 4.20 6.92
N LYS A 23 3.22 4.28 6.24
CA LYS A 23 2.06 3.42 6.44
C LYS A 23 1.89 2.53 5.23
N PHE A 24 1.83 1.23 5.47
CA PHE A 24 1.64 0.19 4.47
C PHE A 24 0.22 -0.37 4.58
N TYR A 25 -0.62 -0.10 3.59
CA TYR A 25 -1.86 -0.85 3.47
C TYR A 25 -1.53 -2.19 2.83
N THR A 26 -1.84 -3.26 3.55
CA THR A 26 -1.52 -4.63 3.18
C THR A 26 -2.73 -5.37 2.64
N HIS A 27 -3.92 -4.77 2.66
CA HIS A 27 -5.14 -5.30 2.05
C HIS A 27 -5.43 -6.77 2.42
N GLY A 28 -5.20 -7.14 3.69
CA GLY A 28 -5.43 -8.48 4.21
C GLY A 28 -4.42 -9.55 3.76
N PHE A 29 -3.30 -9.18 3.16
CA PHE A 29 -2.17 -10.08 2.93
C PHE A 29 -1.23 -10.05 4.14
N ASP A 30 -1.28 -11.06 4.99
CA ASP A 30 -0.53 -11.11 6.25
C ASP A 30 0.99 -11.14 5.99
N GLU A 31 1.46 -11.81 4.94
CA GLU A 31 2.88 -11.88 4.61
C GLU A 31 3.44 -10.51 4.16
N LEU A 32 2.58 -9.59 3.70
CA LEU A 32 2.97 -8.20 3.48
C LEU A 32 3.14 -7.46 4.81
N ASP A 33 2.30 -7.71 5.81
CA ASP A 33 2.52 -7.14 7.15
C ASP A 33 3.90 -7.58 7.69
N ASP A 34 4.17 -8.88 7.66
CA ASP A 34 5.43 -9.48 8.13
C ASP A 34 6.65 -8.91 7.40
N ALA A 35 6.56 -8.72 6.08
CA ALA A 35 7.62 -8.13 5.27
C ALA A 35 7.93 -6.67 5.68
N ALA A 36 6.88 -5.85 5.87
CA ALA A 36 7.05 -4.46 6.32
C ALA A 36 7.66 -4.40 7.73
N GLN A 37 7.18 -5.23 8.65
CA GLN A 37 7.71 -5.32 10.02
C GLN A 37 9.17 -5.82 10.05
N SER A 38 9.52 -6.79 9.19
CA SER A 38 10.90 -7.30 9.09
C SER A 38 11.88 -6.21 8.69
N VAL A 39 11.54 -5.36 7.71
CA VAL A 39 12.37 -4.23 7.30
C VAL A 39 12.43 -3.16 8.39
N ALA A 40 11.30 -2.84 9.02
CA ALA A 40 11.26 -1.88 10.13
C ALA A 40 12.19 -2.28 11.27
N ASN A 41 12.13 -3.56 11.69
CA ASN A 41 12.99 -4.12 12.73
C ASN A 41 14.46 -4.13 12.33
N ARG A 42 14.80 -4.45 11.08
CA ARG A 42 16.18 -4.45 10.58
C ARG A 42 16.82 -3.06 10.69
N PHE A 43 16.07 -2.01 10.41
CA PHE A 43 16.57 -0.64 10.38
C PHE A 43 16.31 0.16 11.66
N ASP A 44 15.65 -0.44 12.67
CA ASP A 44 15.18 0.26 13.87
C ASP A 44 14.41 1.55 13.49
N HIS A 45 13.54 1.44 12.48
CA HIS A 45 12.80 2.56 11.93
C HIS A 45 11.30 2.31 11.98
N PRO A 46 10.50 3.26 12.50
CA PRO A 46 9.06 3.07 12.60
C PRO A 46 8.40 2.94 11.23
N VAL A 47 7.48 2.00 11.15
CA VAL A 47 6.45 1.85 10.11
C VAL A 47 5.14 1.50 10.78
N THR A 48 4.02 1.72 10.10
CA THR A 48 2.73 1.15 10.49
C THR A 48 2.11 0.41 9.32
N THR A 49 1.20 -0.50 9.65
CA THR A 49 0.52 -1.34 8.68
C THR A 49 -1.00 -1.26 8.88
N SER A 50 -1.76 -1.59 7.84
CA SER A 50 -3.21 -1.68 7.92
C SER A 50 -3.74 -2.74 6.95
N PRO A 51 -4.51 -3.72 7.42
CA PRO A 51 -5.07 -4.76 6.55
C PRO A 51 -6.28 -4.28 5.72
N LYS A 52 -6.71 -3.03 5.91
CA LYS A 52 -7.89 -2.47 5.24
C LYS A 52 -7.71 -2.38 3.72
N LEU A 53 -8.82 -2.48 3.00
CA LEU A 53 -8.82 -2.27 1.56
C LEU A 53 -8.73 -0.77 1.23
N GLY A 54 -8.03 -0.47 0.14
CA GLY A 54 -7.80 0.90 -0.33
C GLY A 54 -8.04 1.00 -1.83
N PRO A 55 -9.30 1.03 -2.32
CA PRO A 55 -9.61 0.83 -3.74
C PRO A 55 -9.28 2.02 -4.66
N HIS A 56 -8.46 2.95 -4.21
CA HIS A 56 -8.27 4.26 -4.84
C HIS A 56 -6.79 4.64 -4.99
N SER A 57 -6.02 3.79 -5.67
CA SER A 57 -4.69 4.10 -6.23
C SER A 57 -4.26 3.00 -7.23
N ASP A 58 -3.07 3.10 -7.82
CA ASP A 58 -2.63 2.29 -8.97
C ASP A 58 -2.36 0.81 -8.68
N HIS A 59 -2.28 0.42 -7.41
CA HIS A 59 -2.21 -0.99 -6.99
C HIS A 59 -3.57 -1.72 -7.15
N TRP A 60 -4.68 -0.99 -7.02
CA TRP A 60 -6.01 -1.58 -6.90
C TRP A 60 -6.42 -2.46 -8.09
N PRO A 61 -6.12 -2.09 -9.36
CA PRO A 61 -6.43 -2.95 -10.50
C PRO A 61 -5.82 -4.35 -10.46
N TYR A 62 -4.83 -4.61 -9.59
CA TYR A 62 -4.24 -5.92 -9.35
C TYR A 62 -4.77 -6.56 -8.08
N VAL A 63 -4.84 -5.79 -6.98
CA VAL A 63 -5.30 -6.27 -5.67
C VAL A 63 -6.75 -6.75 -5.70
N GLN A 64 -7.62 -6.11 -6.49
CA GLN A 64 -9.00 -6.56 -6.69
C GLN A 64 -9.09 -7.96 -7.35
N TRP A 65 -7.99 -8.46 -7.91
CA TRP A 65 -7.91 -9.81 -8.49
C TRP A 65 -7.02 -10.74 -7.67
N GLY A 66 -6.77 -10.40 -6.40
CA GLY A 66 -6.04 -11.27 -5.47
C GLY A 66 -4.52 -11.17 -5.55
N VAL A 67 -3.96 -10.31 -6.41
CA VAL A 67 -2.51 -10.08 -6.47
C VAL A 67 -2.05 -9.33 -5.23
N PRO A 68 -0.99 -9.79 -4.53
CA PRO A 68 -0.44 -9.07 -3.39
C PRO A 68 -0.01 -7.65 -3.78
N GLY A 69 -0.39 -6.66 -2.98
CA GLY A 69 -0.04 -5.28 -3.27
C GLY A 69 0.00 -4.41 -2.02
N TYR A 70 0.90 -3.44 -2.02
CA TYR A 70 0.90 -2.34 -1.07
C TYR A 70 0.31 -1.09 -1.68
N HIS A 71 -0.47 -0.36 -0.89
CA HIS A 71 -0.51 1.10 -0.96
C HIS A 71 0.35 1.69 0.15
N VAL A 72 1.50 2.24 -0.24
CA VAL A 72 2.44 2.91 0.65
C VAL A 72 2.15 4.40 0.67
N MET A 73 1.93 4.93 1.87
CA MET A 73 1.78 6.36 2.13
C MET A 73 2.54 6.77 3.38
N SER A 74 2.52 8.05 3.75
CA SER A 74 3.00 8.47 5.07
C SER A 74 1.85 8.56 6.07
N GLU A 75 2.13 8.25 7.33
CA GLU A 75 1.28 8.69 8.43
C GLU A 75 1.26 10.22 8.50
N THR A 76 0.08 10.77 8.77
CA THR A 76 -0.14 12.20 8.96
C THR A 76 -0.98 12.43 10.21
N GLU A 77 -0.70 13.50 10.94
CA GLU A 77 -1.40 13.86 12.19
C GLU A 77 -2.86 14.33 11.97
N GLY A 78 -3.29 14.53 10.72
CA GLY A 78 -4.62 14.99 10.36
C GLY A 78 -5.22 14.24 9.18
N GLU A 79 -6.53 14.44 8.99
CA GLU A 79 -7.28 13.84 7.89
C GLU A 79 -7.07 14.58 6.56
N GLY A 80 -7.31 13.87 5.45
CA GLY A 80 -7.27 14.43 4.11
C GLY A 80 -5.88 14.45 3.46
N ARG A 81 -5.77 15.23 2.37
CA ARG A 81 -4.60 15.23 1.46
C ARG A 81 -3.61 16.37 1.73
N GLY A 82 -3.83 17.19 2.78
CA GLY A 82 -2.99 18.35 3.06
C GLY A 82 -3.00 19.33 1.89
N TRP A 83 -1.84 19.55 1.27
CA TRP A 83 -1.69 20.39 0.08
C TRP A 83 -1.96 19.67 -1.25
N GLY A 84 -2.15 18.35 -1.24
CA GLY A 84 -2.35 17.54 -2.43
C GLY A 84 -3.49 18.07 -3.31
N HIS A 85 -3.28 18.04 -4.62
CA HIS A 85 -4.21 18.56 -5.64
C HIS A 85 -4.46 20.08 -5.55
N THR A 86 -3.56 20.84 -4.90
CA THR A 86 -3.58 22.30 -4.90
C THR A 86 -2.31 22.86 -5.52
N ARG A 87 -2.31 24.13 -5.91
CA ARG A 87 -1.10 24.83 -6.37
C ARG A 87 -0.02 24.96 -5.28
N ALA A 88 -0.39 24.75 -4.02
CA ALA A 88 0.54 24.82 -2.89
C ALA A 88 1.29 23.49 -2.67
N ASP A 89 0.99 22.43 -3.43
CA ASP A 89 1.73 21.17 -3.42
C ASP A 89 3.11 21.36 -4.05
N THR A 90 4.08 21.71 -3.21
CA THR A 90 5.40 22.23 -3.60
C THR A 90 6.46 21.67 -2.65
N LEU A 91 7.70 21.57 -3.15
CA LEU A 91 8.78 20.84 -2.49
C LEU A 91 9.22 21.42 -1.13
N ASP A 92 8.94 22.69 -0.84
CA ASP A 92 9.31 23.33 0.43
C ASP A 92 8.55 22.79 1.65
N LYS A 93 7.56 21.91 1.44
CA LYS A 93 6.84 21.18 2.49
C LYS A 93 7.44 19.81 2.80
N LEU A 94 8.39 19.35 1.99
CA LEU A 94 9.04 18.06 2.19
C LEU A 94 10.26 18.22 3.08
N GLU A 95 10.45 17.26 3.99
CA GLU A 95 11.68 17.12 4.76
C GLU A 95 12.65 16.18 4.01
N PRO A 96 13.81 16.66 3.54
CA PRO A 96 14.78 15.83 2.80
C PRO A 96 15.23 14.59 3.55
N ARG A 97 15.26 14.64 4.90
CA ARG A 97 15.57 13.47 5.73
C ARG A 97 14.50 12.38 5.59
N ASN A 98 13.22 12.73 5.61
CA ASN A 98 12.13 11.76 5.46
C ASN A 98 12.22 11.06 4.10
N LEU A 99 12.47 11.82 3.02
CA LEU A 99 12.64 11.24 1.68
C LEU A 99 13.76 10.18 1.67
N ARG A 100 14.92 10.49 2.28
CA ARG A 100 16.07 9.57 2.31
C ARG A 100 15.78 8.34 3.17
N GLU A 101 15.23 8.52 4.37
CA GLU A 101 14.87 7.41 5.26
C GLU A 101 13.87 6.47 4.57
N GLN A 102 12.82 7.03 3.95
CA GLN A 102 11.80 6.24 3.26
C GLN A 102 12.32 5.55 2.00
N ALA A 103 13.20 6.20 1.23
CA ALA A 103 13.82 5.58 0.06
C ALA A 103 14.62 4.33 0.42
N VAL A 104 15.34 4.35 1.56
CA VAL A 104 16.07 3.17 2.07
C VAL A 104 15.09 2.06 2.45
N LEU A 105 14.04 2.37 3.22
CA LEU A 105 13.07 1.35 3.65
C LEU A 105 12.32 0.72 2.47
N VAL A 106 11.85 1.52 1.52
CA VAL A 106 11.13 1.00 0.35
C VAL A 106 12.07 0.18 -0.54
N ALA A 107 13.32 0.60 -0.73
CA ALA A 107 14.28 -0.19 -1.50
C ALA A 107 14.56 -1.54 -0.83
N GLU A 108 14.74 -1.57 0.49
CA GLU A 108 14.99 -2.78 1.26
C GLU A 108 13.76 -3.69 1.32
N LEU A 109 12.56 -3.13 1.37
CA LEU A 109 11.32 -3.88 1.22
C LEU A 109 11.25 -4.58 -0.13
N VAL A 110 11.54 -3.86 -1.23
CA VAL A 110 11.55 -4.48 -2.57
C VAL A 110 12.59 -5.60 -2.66
N VAL A 111 13.79 -5.41 -2.09
CA VAL A 111 14.82 -6.47 -2.02
C VAL A 111 14.34 -7.67 -1.20
N HIS A 112 13.70 -7.42 -0.05
CA HIS A 112 13.17 -8.47 0.81
C HIS A 112 12.08 -9.28 0.11
N LEU A 113 11.10 -8.62 -0.52
CA LEU A 113 10.03 -9.26 -1.29
C LEU A 113 10.57 -10.06 -2.48
N ALA A 114 11.65 -9.58 -3.11
CA ALA A 114 12.28 -10.26 -4.24
C ALA A 114 13.14 -11.48 -3.84
N SER A 115 13.33 -11.75 -2.54
CA SER A 115 14.07 -12.93 -2.06
C SER A 115 13.29 -14.22 -2.31
N ASP A 116 14.01 -15.32 -2.54
CA ASP A 116 13.45 -16.67 -2.62
C ASP A 116 12.91 -17.17 -1.27
N ASP A 117 13.32 -16.54 -0.17
CA ASP A 117 12.89 -16.89 1.20
C ASP A 117 11.53 -16.30 1.59
N VAL A 118 10.99 -15.38 0.78
CA VAL A 118 9.73 -14.68 1.04
C VAL A 118 8.71 -15.13 0.02
N GLU A 119 7.65 -15.77 0.46
CA GLU A 119 6.50 -16.08 -0.38
C GLU A 119 5.25 -15.43 0.16
N ILE A 120 4.42 -14.92 -0.75
CA ILE A 120 3.18 -14.24 -0.43
C ILE A 120 2.10 -14.89 -1.27
N SER A 121 1.10 -15.45 -0.61
CA SER A 121 0.02 -16.12 -1.30
C SER A 121 -0.90 -15.09 -1.97
N HIS A 122 -1.25 -15.31 -3.24
CA HIS A 122 -2.39 -14.64 -3.84
C HIS A 122 -3.68 -15.02 -3.08
N ARG A 123 -4.62 -14.08 -3.03
CA ARG A 123 -5.95 -14.29 -2.45
C ARG A 123 -6.97 -14.63 -3.52
N ASP A 124 -8.08 -15.26 -3.15
CA ASP A 124 -9.18 -15.43 -4.08
C ASP A 124 -9.87 -14.05 -4.32
N PRO A 125 -10.20 -13.67 -5.56
CA PRO A 125 -11.00 -12.47 -5.82
C PRO A 125 -12.31 -12.42 -5.04
N GLU A 126 -12.94 -13.57 -4.75
CA GLU A 126 -14.14 -13.64 -3.90
C GLU A 126 -13.85 -13.17 -2.46
N ASP A 127 -12.69 -13.53 -1.89
CA ASP A 127 -12.28 -13.07 -0.55
C ASP A 127 -12.07 -11.55 -0.51
N ILE A 128 -11.63 -10.95 -1.62
CA ILE A 128 -11.48 -9.49 -1.73
C ILE A 128 -12.86 -8.82 -1.83
N ALA A 129 -13.78 -9.40 -2.60
CA ALA A 129 -15.15 -8.91 -2.73
C ALA A 129 -15.90 -8.95 -1.39
N ASP A 130 -15.76 -10.05 -0.64
CA ASP A 130 -16.34 -10.21 0.70
C ASP A 130 -15.77 -9.17 1.66
N GLN A 131 -14.45 -8.94 1.66
CA GLN A 131 -13.85 -7.91 2.50
C GLN A 131 -14.30 -6.48 2.11
N LEU A 132 -14.53 -6.18 0.83
CA LEU A 132 -15.11 -4.89 0.41
C LEU A 132 -16.53 -4.70 0.96
N ALA A 133 -17.31 -5.77 1.06
CA ALA A 133 -18.64 -5.72 1.68
C ALA A 133 -18.54 -5.52 3.19
N ASP A 134 -17.66 -6.25 3.86
CA ASP A 134 -17.42 -6.14 5.31
C ASP A 134 -16.86 -4.77 5.73
N GLU A 135 -16.14 -4.08 4.85
CA GLU A 135 -15.60 -2.73 5.08
C GLU A 135 -16.54 -1.59 4.61
N ASP A 136 -17.80 -1.91 4.27
CA ASP A 136 -18.81 -0.95 3.76
C ASP A 136 -18.38 -0.18 2.50
N LEU A 137 -17.49 -0.76 1.68
CA LEU A 137 -16.98 -0.15 0.44
C LEU A 137 -17.81 -0.55 -0.78
N ALA A 138 -18.37 -1.76 -0.80
CA ALA A 138 -19.04 -2.35 -1.95
C ALA A 138 -20.18 -1.48 -2.51
N GLU A 139 -21.09 -0.99 -1.66
CA GLU A 139 -22.23 -0.17 -2.10
C GLU A 139 -21.77 1.09 -2.86
N SER A 140 -20.77 1.78 -2.31
CA SER A 140 -20.24 3.01 -2.92
C SER A 140 -19.64 2.74 -4.31
N MET A 141 -18.89 1.65 -4.46
CA MET A 141 -18.26 1.25 -5.73
C MET A 141 -19.29 0.82 -6.77
N GLN A 142 -20.37 0.16 -6.36
CA GLN A 142 -21.47 -0.19 -7.27
C GLN A 142 -22.19 1.05 -7.79
N ILE A 143 -22.39 2.05 -6.95
CA ILE A 143 -23.01 3.33 -7.33
C ILE A 143 -22.12 4.11 -8.31
N THR A 144 -20.80 4.14 -8.09
CA THR A 144 -19.87 4.87 -8.96
C THR A 144 -19.52 4.12 -10.26
N GLY A 145 -19.87 2.82 -10.34
CA GLY A 145 -19.53 1.96 -11.48
C GLY A 145 -18.12 1.39 -11.43
N ASP A 146 -17.47 1.46 -10.27
CA ASP A 146 -16.10 0.97 -10.03
C ASP A 146 -16.07 -0.47 -9.49
N TRP A 147 -17.24 -1.08 -9.22
CA TRP A 147 -17.35 -2.45 -8.72
C TRP A 147 -16.92 -3.46 -9.82
N PRO A 148 -15.86 -4.26 -9.59
CA PRO A 148 -15.28 -5.10 -10.64
C PRO A 148 -15.87 -6.52 -10.72
N TYR A 149 -16.77 -6.91 -9.80
CA TYR A 149 -17.33 -8.26 -9.67
C TYR A 149 -18.78 -8.40 -10.17
#